data_AF-A0A7W4KR35-F1
#
_entry.id   AF-A0A7W4KR35-F1
#
_cell.length_a   1.000
_cell.length_b   1.000
_cell.length_c   1.000
_cell.angle_alpha   90.00
_cell.angle_beta   90.00
_cell.angle_gamma   90.00
#
_symmetry.space_group_name_H-M   'P 1'
#
loop_
_entity.id
_entity.type
_entity.pdbx_description
1 polymer ?
#
loop_
_entity_poly.entity_id
_entity_poly.type
_entity_poly.pdbx_seq_one_letter_code
_entity_poly.pdbx_strand_id
1 'polypeptide(L)'
;MSTANTWSARQTFNGGITGALTGNADTATKLKTARNINGVRFDGSGDININTLVSRGLVTALEANAQGTSGIQLYEAYNNGYPSPYGNVLHLKGATAAGEGELFIGWSGTSGAHAPVHIRSRRDTDSANWSEWAQVYTSKDSIPGVNAKGDQDTSGNAATATKLQTACTINGVSFDGSKNIELT
;
A
#
# COMPACT_ATOMS: atom_id res chain seq x y z
N MET A 1 -69.43 6.64 -8.29
CA MET A 1 -68.88 7.20 -9.54
C MET A 1 -67.49 6.63 -9.70
N SER A 2 -67.13 6.09 -10.88
CA SER A 2 -65.75 5.64 -11.14
C SER A 2 -64.83 6.85 -11.08
N THR A 3 -63.76 6.77 -10.27
CA THR A 3 -62.80 7.87 -10.07
C THR A 3 -61.69 7.89 -11.12
N ALA A 4 -61.70 6.96 -12.07
CA ALA A 4 -60.71 6.86 -13.15
C ALA A 4 -61.25 7.45 -14.45
N ASN A 5 -60.53 8.43 -15.01
CA ASN A 5 -60.79 8.99 -16.33
C ASN A 5 -59.68 8.57 -17.30
N THR A 6 -60.06 8.09 -18.49
CA THR A 6 -59.13 7.73 -19.57
C THR A 6 -59.29 8.72 -20.72
N TRP A 7 -58.19 9.35 -21.15
CA TRP A 7 -58.21 10.38 -22.19
C TRP A 7 -57.49 9.88 -23.45
N SER A 8 -58.22 9.77 -24.56
CA SER A 8 -57.73 9.16 -25.80
C SER A 8 -57.09 10.14 -26.78
N ALA A 9 -57.26 11.45 -26.56
CA ALA A 9 -56.74 12.52 -27.42
C ALA A 9 -55.76 13.42 -26.66
N ARG A 10 -54.82 14.06 -27.38
CA ARG A 10 -53.89 15.04 -26.79
C ARG A 10 -54.67 16.13 -26.07
N GLN A 11 -54.36 16.33 -24.80
CA GLN A 11 -54.88 17.44 -24.02
C GLN A 11 -53.79 18.48 -23.81
N THR A 12 -54.18 19.76 -23.85
CA THR A 12 -53.31 20.89 -23.52
C THR A 12 -53.85 21.52 -22.25
N PHE A 13 -53.01 21.64 -21.22
CA PHE A 13 -53.37 22.29 -19.97
C PHE A 13 -52.68 23.64 -19.92
N ASN A 14 -53.46 24.72 -19.81
CA ASN A 14 -52.92 26.08 -19.69
C ASN A 14 -52.44 26.41 -18.26
N GLY A 15 -52.69 25.52 -17.29
CA GLY A 15 -52.13 25.55 -15.94
C GLY A 15 -51.34 24.27 -15.64
N GLY A 16 -50.63 24.25 -14.50
CA GLY A 16 -49.91 23.04 -14.07
C GLY A 16 -50.85 21.87 -13.77
N ILE A 17 -50.42 20.65 -14.07
CA ILE A 17 -51.12 19.43 -13.68
C ILE A 17 -50.70 19.07 -12.25
N THR A 18 -51.66 18.96 -11.32
CA THR A 18 -51.40 18.46 -9.96
C THR A 18 -52.04 17.08 -9.82
N GLY A 19 -51.22 16.06 -9.55
CA GLY A 19 -51.67 14.68 -9.40
C GLY A 19 -50.51 13.74 -9.16
N ALA A 20 -50.79 12.51 -8.70
CA ALA A 20 -49.76 11.48 -8.60
C ALA A 20 -49.36 11.03 -10.02
N LEU A 21 -48.09 11.20 -10.37
CA LEU A 21 -47.51 10.69 -11.62
C LEU A 21 -46.68 9.45 -11.29
N THR A 22 -46.90 8.35 -12.02
CA THR A 22 -46.01 7.18 -11.99
C THR A 22 -44.94 7.35 -13.07
N GLY A 23 -43.70 7.64 -12.69
CA GLY A 23 -42.57 7.82 -13.61
C GLY A 23 -41.61 8.93 -13.18
N ASN A 24 -40.55 9.15 -13.98
CA ASN A 24 -39.62 10.27 -13.83
C ASN A 24 -40.16 11.50 -14.60
N ALA A 25 -39.91 12.70 -14.10
CA ALA A 25 -40.23 13.94 -14.84
C ALA A 25 -39.09 14.28 -15.82
N ASP A 26 -39.43 14.67 -17.05
CA ASP A 26 -38.47 15.01 -18.11
C ASP A 26 -37.50 16.16 -17.73
N THR A 27 -37.80 16.93 -16.70
CA THR A 27 -37.00 18.07 -16.20
C THR A 27 -36.34 17.81 -14.85
N ALA A 28 -36.36 16.57 -14.34
CA ALA A 28 -35.78 16.27 -13.04
C ALA A 28 -34.26 16.45 -13.05
N THR A 29 -33.78 17.52 -12.40
CA THR A 29 -32.34 17.82 -12.25
C THR A 29 -31.77 17.36 -10.89
N LYS A 30 -32.62 16.88 -9.98
CA LYS A 30 -32.24 16.38 -8.65
C LYS A 30 -33.11 15.23 -8.16
N LEU A 31 -32.54 14.35 -7.35
CA LEU A 31 -33.24 13.33 -6.57
C LEU A 31 -34.07 13.99 -5.46
N LYS A 32 -35.37 13.68 -5.41
CA LYS A 32 -36.27 14.14 -4.33
C LYS A 32 -35.77 13.72 -2.94
N THR A 33 -35.18 12.53 -2.85
CA THR A 33 -34.51 12.06 -1.64
C THR A 33 -33.08 11.72 -2.00
N ALA A 34 -32.17 12.59 -1.59
CA ALA A 34 -30.73 12.38 -1.71
C ALA A 34 -30.33 11.05 -1.05
N ARG A 35 -29.34 10.39 -1.62
CA ARG A 35 -28.79 9.13 -1.12
C ARG A 35 -27.36 9.34 -0.66
N ASN A 36 -26.95 8.62 0.37
CA ASN A 36 -25.55 8.59 0.76
C ASN A 36 -24.88 7.46 -0.03
N ILE A 37 -23.88 7.81 -0.85
CA ILE A 37 -23.06 6.87 -1.60
C ILE A 37 -21.65 6.95 -1.01
N ASN A 38 -21.22 5.87 -0.36
CA ASN A 38 -19.93 5.79 0.36
C ASN A 38 -19.68 7.00 1.30
N GLY A 39 -20.71 7.41 2.05
CA GLY A 39 -20.65 8.55 2.98
C GLY A 39 -20.87 9.93 2.35
N VAL A 40 -20.87 10.06 1.03
CA VAL A 40 -21.11 11.34 0.33
C VAL A 40 -22.59 11.48 0.01
N ARG A 41 -23.20 12.60 0.41
CA ARG A 41 -24.60 12.92 0.08
C ARG A 41 -24.72 13.28 -1.40
N PHE A 42 -25.49 12.50 -2.14
CA PHE A 42 -25.72 12.64 -3.58
C PHE A 42 -27.19 12.94 -3.88
N ASP A 43 -27.44 14.08 -4.52
CA ASP A 43 -28.77 14.51 -4.97
C ASP A 43 -28.88 14.61 -6.50
N GLY A 44 -27.86 14.22 -7.27
CA GLY A 44 -27.86 14.29 -8.73
C GLY A 44 -27.67 15.68 -9.33
N SER A 45 -27.46 16.72 -8.52
CA SER A 45 -27.23 18.09 -9.01
C SER A 45 -25.85 18.34 -9.61
N GLY A 46 -24.94 17.40 -9.43
CA GLY A 46 -23.60 17.40 -10.00
C GLY A 46 -22.93 16.05 -9.79
N ASP A 47 -21.70 15.94 -10.30
CA ASP A 47 -20.91 14.71 -10.19
C ASP A 47 -20.53 14.40 -8.74
N ILE A 48 -20.29 13.12 -8.47
CA ILE A 48 -19.82 12.65 -7.18
C ILE A 48 -18.32 12.31 -7.26
N ASN A 49 -17.54 12.78 -6.29
CA ASN A 49 -16.16 12.33 -6.09
C ASN A 49 -16.09 11.41 -4.87
N ILE A 50 -15.52 10.22 -5.05
CA ILE A 50 -15.33 9.24 -3.97
C ILE A 50 -13.85 8.94 -3.84
N ASN A 51 -13.25 9.33 -2.72
CA ASN A 51 -11.86 8.96 -2.42
C ASN A 51 -11.84 7.48 -2.01
N THR A 52 -11.18 6.63 -2.80
CA THR A 52 -11.22 5.17 -2.64
C THR A 52 -10.11 4.60 -1.76
N LEU A 53 -9.04 5.37 -1.49
CA LEU A 53 -7.92 4.97 -0.65
C LEU A 53 -7.64 6.03 0.43
N VAL A 54 -8.67 6.34 1.22
CA VAL A 54 -8.51 7.17 2.43
C VAL A 54 -8.03 6.31 3.59
N SER A 55 -7.23 6.91 4.48
CA SER A 55 -6.85 6.27 5.74
C SER A 55 -8.10 5.87 6.53
N ARG A 56 -8.09 4.65 7.06
CA ARG A 56 -9.11 4.13 7.96
C ARG A 56 -8.78 4.38 9.43
N GLY A 57 -7.75 5.20 9.66
CA GLY A 57 -7.22 5.53 10.98
C GLY A 57 -6.19 4.52 11.47
N LEU A 58 -5.97 4.61 12.78
CA LEU A 58 -4.99 3.81 13.52
C LEU A 58 -5.37 2.33 13.51
N VAL A 59 -4.40 1.46 13.22
CA VAL A 59 -4.57 0.00 13.33
C VAL A 59 -3.37 -0.61 14.04
N THR A 60 -3.57 -1.57 14.92
CA THR A 60 -2.48 -2.36 15.54
C THR A 60 -2.00 -3.43 14.56
N ALA A 61 -0.69 -3.69 14.54
CA ALA A 61 -0.13 -4.74 13.70
C ALA A 61 -0.77 -6.10 14.02
N LEU A 62 -1.23 -6.79 12.99
CA LEU A 62 -1.78 -8.14 13.12
C LEU A 62 -0.67 -9.12 13.54
N GLU A 63 -1.00 -10.03 14.44
CA GLU A 63 -0.10 -11.05 14.99
C GLU A 63 -0.58 -12.47 14.68
N ALA A 64 0.33 -13.44 14.79
CA ALA A 64 0.06 -14.86 14.53
C ALA A 64 -0.69 -15.07 13.20
N ASN A 65 -1.91 -15.59 13.24
CA ASN A 65 -2.76 -15.88 12.09
C ASN A 65 -3.96 -14.93 11.93
N ALA A 66 -3.97 -13.79 12.64
CA ALA A 66 -5.06 -12.81 12.53
C ALA A 66 -5.19 -12.27 11.10
N GLN A 67 -6.44 -12.08 10.65
CA GLN A 67 -6.78 -11.62 9.29
C GLN A 67 -7.21 -10.15 9.33
N GLY A 68 -6.85 -9.38 8.31
CA GLY A 68 -7.36 -8.02 8.13
C GLY A 68 -8.69 -7.97 7.39
N THR A 69 -9.08 -6.75 7.00
CA THR A 69 -10.30 -6.52 6.19
C THR A 69 -10.01 -6.76 4.72
N SER A 70 -10.89 -7.49 4.02
CA SER A 70 -10.75 -7.77 2.59
C SER A 70 -10.65 -6.51 1.72
N GLY A 71 -9.90 -6.62 0.62
CA GLY A 71 -9.65 -5.54 -0.34
C GLY A 71 -8.32 -4.82 -0.10
N ILE A 72 -8.25 -3.59 -0.61
CA ILE A 72 -7.09 -2.69 -0.44
C ILE A 72 -7.47 -1.67 0.63
N GLN A 73 -6.72 -1.65 1.74
CA GLN A 73 -6.98 -0.77 2.87
C GLN A 73 -5.75 0.06 3.20
N LEU A 74 -5.95 1.34 3.51
CA LEU A 74 -4.91 2.24 3.99
C LEU A 74 -5.13 2.51 5.48
N TYR A 75 -4.08 2.35 6.28
CA TYR A 75 -4.09 2.62 7.72
C TYR A 75 -2.90 3.46 8.17
N GLU A 76 -2.97 3.90 9.42
CA GLU A 76 -1.91 4.59 10.14
C GLU A 76 -1.33 3.69 11.23
N ALA A 77 0.01 3.66 11.32
CA ALA A 77 0.74 3.03 12.41
C ALA A 77 1.12 4.09 13.44
N TYR A 78 0.91 3.77 14.72
CA TYR A 78 1.17 4.69 15.83
C TYR A 78 1.44 3.92 17.12
N ASN A 79 2.71 3.61 17.35
CA ASN A 79 3.27 2.90 18.49
C ASN A 79 2.53 1.59 18.83
N ASN A 80 2.30 0.76 17.82
CA ASN A 80 1.33 -0.33 17.87
C ASN A 80 1.80 -1.59 17.10
N GLY A 81 3.08 -1.94 17.27
CA GLY A 81 3.62 -3.25 16.84
C GLY A 81 4.17 -3.30 15.40
N TYR A 82 4.21 -2.19 14.68
CA TYR A 82 4.87 -2.11 13.37
C TYR A 82 6.39 -1.96 13.50
N PRO A 83 7.16 -2.25 12.43
CA PRO A 83 8.63 -2.14 12.42
C PRO A 83 9.19 -0.76 12.78
N SER A 84 8.39 0.29 12.62
CA SER A 84 8.71 1.63 13.10
C SER A 84 7.54 2.21 13.89
N PRO A 85 7.79 3.10 14.87
CA PRO A 85 6.73 3.64 15.73
C PRO A 85 5.61 4.34 14.96
N TYR A 86 5.92 5.00 13.84
CA TYR A 86 4.95 5.78 13.08
C TYR A 86 5.07 5.49 11.59
N GLY A 87 3.96 5.49 10.87
CA GLY A 87 3.96 5.24 9.43
C GLY A 87 2.58 5.02 8.84
N ASN A 88 2.57 4.56 7.59
CA ASN A 88 1.36 4.14 6.89
C ASN A 88 1.45 2.67 6.48
N VAL A 89 0.30 2.01 6.45
CA VAL A 89 0.19 0.60 6.09
C VAL A 89 -0.78 0.47 4.93
N LEU A 90 -0.32 -0.16 3.86
CA LEU A 90 -1.18 -0.67 2.80
C LEU A 90 -1.41 -2.16 3.05
N HIS A 91 -2.64 -2.51 3.39
CA HIS A 91 -3.07 -3.88 3.63
C HIS A 91 -3.83 -4.41 2.41
N LEU A 92 -3.48 -5.62 1.97
CA LEU A 92 -3.99 -6.24 0.75
C LEU A 92 -4.51 -7.64 1.09
N LYS A 93 -5.83 -7.83 1.04
CA LYS A 93 -6.49 -9.11 1.33
C LYS A 93 -7.44 -9.52 0.21
N GLY A 94 -7.45 -10.81 -0.13
CA GLY A 94 -8.43 -11.39 -1.06
C GLY A 94 -9.88 -11.25 -0.57
N ALA A 95 -10.83 -11.13 -1.51
CA ALA A 95 -12.25 -11.07 -1.16
C ALA A 95 -12.76 -12.40 -0.57
N THR A 96 -12.28 -13.52 -1.12
CA THR A 96 -12.62 -14.88 -0.68
C THR A 96 -11.40 -15.67 -0.22
N ALA A 97 -10.21 -15.30 -0.68
CA ALA A 97 -8.95 -15.91 -0.27
C ALA A 97 -8.49 -15.42 1.12
N ALA A 98 -7.89 -16.33 1.88
CA ALA A 98 -7.25 -16.07 3.17
C ALA A 98 -5.84 -15.46 3.01
N GLY A 99 -5.31 -15.39 1.79
CA GLY A 99 -4.00 -14.81 1.49
C GLY A 99 -4.00 -13.30 1.63
N GLU A 100 -2.97 -12.77 2.31
CA GLU A 100 -2.86 -11.34 2.61
C GLU A 100 -1.40 -10.88 2.61
N GLY A 101 -1.21 -9.59 2.34
CA GLY A 101 0.08 -8.92 2.40
C GLY A 101 -0.03 -7.52 2.95
N GLU A 102 1.06 -7.06 3.54
CA GLU A 102 1.18 -5.68 4.03
C GLU A 102 2.46 -5.04 3.52
N LEU A 103 2.34 -3.79 3.09
CA LEU A 103 3.43 -2.86 2.87
C LEU A 103 3.36 -1.78 3.93
N PHE A 104 4.43 -1.61 4.69
CA PHE A 104 4.58 -0.58 5.71
C PHE A 104 5.63 0.44 5.27
N ILE A 105 5.28 1.73 5.31
CA ILE A 105 6.20 2.84 5.08
C ILE A 105 6.31 3.61 6.39
N GLY A 106 7.46 3.51 7.05
CA GLY A 106 7.73 4.24 8.27
C GLY A 106 7.96 5.73 7.99
N TRP A 107 7.51 6.60 8.88
CA TRP A 107 7.88 8.01 8.82
C TRP A 107 9.29 8.19 9.37
N SER A 108 10.15 8.86 8.61
CA SER A 108 11.59 9.00 8.93
C SER A 108 11.90 9.85 10.16
N GLY A 109 10.88 10.49 10.76
CA GLY A 109 11.02 11.36 11.94
C GLY A 109 11.74 12.69 11.69
N THR A 110 12.45 12.82 10.56
CA THR A 110 13.19 14.02 10.15
C THR A 110 12.78 14.41 8.73
N SER A 111 12.43 15.68 8.51
CA SER A 111 12.02 16.17 7.19
C SER A 111 13.08 15.89 6.12
N GLY A 112 12.67 15.21 5.04
CA GLY A 112 13.54 14.85 3.93
C GLY A 112 14.47 13.65 4.16
N ALA A 113 14.48 13.06 5.37
CA ALA A 113 15.26 11.86 5.64
C ALA A 113 14.65 10.60 5.00
N HIS A 114 15.50 9.60 4.77
CA HIS A 114 15.10 8.32 4.21
C HIS A 114 14.12 7.58 5.14
N ALA A 115 13.01 7.11 4.55
CA ALA A 115 11.97 6.36 5.25
C ALA A 115 12.20 4.85 5.09
N PRO A 116 12.10 4.06 6.17
CA PRO A 116 12.20 2.62 6.06
C PRO A 116 10.91 2.04 5.45
N VAL A 117 11.07 1.01 4.62
CA VAL A 117 9.95 0.29 4.01
C VAL A 117 10.04 -1.18 4.38
N HIS A 118 8.93 -1.77 4.81
CA HIS A 118 8.87 -3.18 5.17
C HIS A 118 7.69 -3.87 4.50
N ILE A 119 7.84 -5.16 4.22
CA ILE A 119 6.80 -6.02 3.68
C ILE A 119 6.65 -7.27 4.53
N ARG A 120 5.43 -7.81 4.55
CA ARG A 120 5.16 -9.16 5.06
C ARG A 120 3.95 -9.76 4.36
N SER A 121 3.80 -11.07 4.48
CA SER A 121 2.63 -11.76 3.93
C SER A 121 2.26 -12.98 4.76
N ARG A 122 1.06 -13.50 4.49
CA ARG A 122 0.59 -14.80 4.95
C ARG A 122 0.07 -15.58 3.75
N ARG A 123 0.28 -16.90 3.78
CA ARG A 123 -0.21 -17.82 2.74
C ARG A 123 -1.75 -17.83 2.72
N ASP A 124 -2.31 -18.19 1.57
CA ASP A 124 -3.74 -18.41 1.36
C ASP A 124 -4.29 -19.67 2.08
N THR A 125 -4.20 -19.68 3.40
CA THR A 125 -4.85 -20.66 4.30
C THR A 125 -5.20 -19.98 5.62
N ASP A 126 -6.33 -20.31 6.23
CA ASP A 126 -6.81 -19.61 7.45
C ASP A 126 -5.88 -19.75 8.66
N SER A 127 -5.09 -20.81 8.73
CA SER A 127 -4.13 -21.08 9.80
C SER A 127 -2.72 -20.55 9.53
N ALA A 128 -2.48 -19.88 8.39
CA ALA A 128 -1.15 -19.36 8.08
C ALA A 128 -0.82 -18.20 9.02
N ASN A 129 0.37 -18.28 9.62
CA ASN A 129 0.93 -17.15 10.35
C ASN A 129 1.46 -16.10 9.36
N TRP A 130 1.47 -14.84 9.80
CA TRP A 130 2.24 -13.79 9.18
C TRP A 130 3.73 -14.16 9.15
N SER A 131 4.39 -13.88 8.02
CA SER A 131 5.84 -13.82 8.00
C SER A 131 6.32 -12.74 8.94
N GLU A 132 7.58 -12.85 9.39
CA GLU A 132 8.27 -11.71 9.95
C GLU A 132 8.29 -10.55 8.94
N TRP A 133 8.44 -9.33 9.46
CA TRP A 133 8.63 -8.16 8.63
C TRP A 133 10.01 -8.21 7.97
N ALA A 134 10.04 -8.05 6.66
CA ALA A 134 11.27 -7.93 5.88
C ALA A 134 11.42 -6.50 5.38
N GLN A 135 12.59 -5.89 5.60
CA GLN A 135 12.91 -4.57 5.08
C GLN A 135 13.17 -4.63 3.57
N VAL A 136 12.62 -3.66 2.83
CA VAL A 136 12.96 -3.41 1.42
C VAL A 136 14.11 -2.41 1.40
N TYR A 137 15.31 -2.87 1.02
CA TYR A 137 16.48 -2.03 0.92
C TYR A 137 16.50 -1.20 -0.38
N THR A 138 17.01 0.01 -0.27
CA THR A 138 17.17 1.01 -1.33
C THR A 138 18.63 1.49 -1.38
N SER A 139 18.96 2.32 -2.37
CA SER A 139 20.29 2.94 -2.45
C SER A 139 20.60 3.91 -1.30
N LYS A 140 19.61 4.27 -0.48
CA LYS A 140 19.77 5.14 0.70
C LYS A 140 20.01 4.36 1.98
N ASP A 141 19.78 3.05 1.98
CA ASP A 141 20.08 2.19 3.11
C ASP A 141 21.59 1.91 3.18
N SER A 142 22.11 1.79 4.40
CA SER A 142 23.47 1.32 4.64
C SER A 142 23.46 -0.20 4.66
N ILE A 143 23.86 -0.82 3.56
CA ILE A 143 23.92 -2.26 3.38
C ILE A 143 25.40 -2.65 3.51
N PRO A 144 25.82 -3.26 4.65
CA PRO A 144 27.23 -3.57 4.85
C PRO A 144 27.69 -4.54 3.75
N GLY A 145 28.95 -4.46 3.34
CA GLY A 145 29.49 -5.30 2.25
C GLY A 145 29.00 -4.94 0.84
N VAL A 146 28.08 -3.97 0.70
CA VAL A 146 27.55 -3.51 -0.59
C VAL A 146 27.90 -2.04 -0.82
N ASN A 147 27.30 -1.13 -0.05
CA ASN A 147 27.53 0.32 -0.14
C ASN A 147 28.05 0.94 1.17
N ALA A 148 28.17 0.13 2.21
CA ALA A 148 28.86 0.45 3.44
C ALA A 148 29.93 -0.61 3.72
N LYS A 149 31.01 -0.24 4.42
CA LYS A 149 31.97 -1.23 4.92
C LYS A 149 31.22 -2.19 5.84
N GLY A 150 31.34 -3.49 5.58
CA GLY A 150 30.77 -4.53 6.41
C GLY A 150 31.77 -5.63 6.73
N ASP A 151 31.37 -6.56 7.59
CA ASP A 151 32.13 -7.72 8.06
C ASP A 151 31.59 -9.04 7.49
N GLN A 152 30.76 -8.97 6.44
CA GLN A 152 30.17 -10.15 5.83
C GLN A 152 31.22 -11.11 5.29
N ASP A 153 30.96 -12.40 5.52
CA ASP A 153 31.67 -13.49 4.87
C ASP A 153 31.29 -13.54 3.38
N THR A 154 32.09 -12.85 2.56
CA THR A 154 32.00 -12.92 1.10
C THR A 154 32.71 -14.18 0.59
N SER A 155 32.35 -15.36 1.08
CA SER A 155 33.04 -16.65 0.82
C SER A 155 33.20 -17.06 -0.66
N GLY A 156 32.67 -16.28 -1.60
CA GLY A 156 33.07 -16.31 -3.00
C GLY A 156 34.10 -15.21 -3.30
N ASN A 157 35.25 -15.60 -3.87
CA ASN A 157 36.28 -14.72 -4.43
C ASN A 157 35.65 -13.43 -4.99
N ALA A 158 35.87 -12.27 -4.34
CA ALA A 158 35.21 -10.99 -4.64
C ALA A 158 35.70 -10.39 -5.99
N ALA A 159 35.46 -11.16 -7.06
CA ALA A 159 35.57 -11.01 -8.51
C ALA A 159 36.77 -10.28 -9.17
N THR A 160 37.56 -9.49 -8.45
CA THR A 160 38.62 -8.63 -9.04
C THR A 160 39.83 -8.45 -8.14
N ALA A 161 39.93 -9.20 -7.04
CA ALA A 161 41.06 -9.11 -6.12
C ALA A 161 42.37 -9.47 -6.84
N THR A 162 43.03 -8.45 -7.39
CA THR A 162 44.33 -8.49 -8.05
C THR A 162 45.44 -8.03 -7.11
N LYS A 163 45.07 -7.49 -5.94
CA LYS A 163 45.97 -7.06 -4.89
C LYS A 163 45.47 -7.37 -3.47
N LEU A 164 46.40 -7.65 -2.57
CA LEU A 164 46.22 -7.68 -1.13
C LEU A 164 45.99 -6.26 -0.60
N GLN A 165 45.02 -6.09 0.31
CA GLN A 165 44.75 -4.81 0.99
C GLN A 165 46.01 -4.27 1.69
N THR A 166 46.78 -5.17 2.30
CA THR A 166 48.07 -4.90 2.92
C THR A 166 49.09 -5.83 2.28
N ALA A 167 50.13 -5.26 1.66
CA ALA A 167 51.22 -6.06 1.11
C ALA A 167 51.93 -6.82 2.23
N CYS A 168 52.19 -8.10 1.99
CA CYS A 168 52.94 -8.95 2.91
C CYS A 168 54.42 -8.90 2.54
N THR A 169 55.31 -9.20 3.49
CA THR A 169 56.73 -9.44 3.18
C THR A 169 56.97 -10.95 3.11
N ILE A 170 57.46 -11.43 1.97
CA ILE A 170 57.83 -12.84 1.77
C ILE A 170 59.32 -12.87 1.45
N ASN A 171 60.12 -13.42 2.36
CA ASN A 171 61.59 -13.46 2.23
C ASN A 171 62.23 -12.08 1.96
N GLY A 172 61.77 -11.04 2.64
CA GLY A 172 62.26 -9.67 2.44
C GLY A 172 61.70 -8.95 1.22
N VAL A 173 60.95 -9.64 0.34
CA VAL A 173 60.31 -9.04 -0.83
C VAL A 173 58.86 -8.66 -0.51
N SER A 174 58.48 -7.41 -0.81
CA SER A 174 57.10 -6.95 -0.68
C SER A 174 56.22 -7.61 -1.76
N PHE A 175 55.13 -8.22 -1.33
CA PHE A 175 54.18 -8.91 -2.20
C PHE A 175 52.77 -8.46 -1.90
N ASP A 176 52.14 -7.88 -2.92
CA ASP A 176 50.74 -7.49 -2.89
C ASP A 176 49.88 -8.35 -3.81
N GLY A 177 50.40 -9.40 -4.46
CA GLY A 177 49.61 -10.27 -5.35
C GLY A 177 49.44 -9.77 -6.79
N SER A 178 49.95 -8.58 -7.15
CA SER A 178 49.80 -8.05 -8.53
C SER A 178 50.81 -8.55 -9.55
N LYS A 179 51.89 -9.19 -9.10
CA LYS A 179 52.93 -9.82 -9.93
C LYS A 179 53.45 -11.06 -9.22
N ASN A 180 54.11 -11.95 -9.98
CA ASN A 180 54.84 -13.08 -9.41
C ASN A 180 55.94 -12.60 -8.46
N ILE A 181 56.20 -13.39 -7.42
CA ILE A 181 57.45 -13.29 -6.65
C ILE A 181 58.55 -13.98 -7.44
N GLU A 182 59.69 -13.30 -7.56
CA GLU A 182 60.94 -13.90 -7.99
C GLU A 182 61.82 -14.09 -6.74
N LEU A 183 62.33 -15.30 -6.52
CA LEU A 183 63.24 -15.63 -5.43
C LEU A 183 64.64 -15.85 -6.02
N THR A 184 65.61 -15.04 -5.61
CA THR A 184 67.05 -15.16 -5.97
C THR A 184 67.88 -15.52 -4.77
#